data_AF-A0A973C2N0-F1
#
_entry.id   AF-A0A973C2N0-F1
#
_cell.length_a   1.000
_cell.length_b   1.000
_cell.length_c   1.000
_cell.angle_alpha   90.00
_cell.angle_beta   90.00
_cell.angle_gamma   90.00
#
_symmetry.space_group_name_H-M   'P 1'
#
loop_
_entity.id
_entity.type
_entity.pdbx_description
1 polymer ?
#
loop_
_entity_poly.entity_id
_entity_poly.type
_entity_poly.pdbx_seq_one_letter_code
_entity_poly.pdbx_strand_id
1 'polypeptide(L)'
;MLKVRVNIAEKQAKKLIFDLVKYSDHANRALTDGLKNKIIEQWFEENKYPFKRLVSETRNWNYTVPFVENTMDSKVYISGEGILNVNDYQGEFDSALAHRDVTINNADIAAGYAAYYACITKLFASLTSYLSVKAESYNIDNADVIDNANKSISLEDKISQWVPIFTAGKALDMNNKSWALFTAQLAECNAHTSNSTVATEGLSAKQLAAKVNDLRGGIISIMYALHVLLSDEMKSQLIRSVYFPDVYVSEAP
;
A
#
# COMPACT_ATOMS: atom_id res chain seq x y z
N MET A 1 18.84 -6.09 -15.76
CA MET A 1 18.35 -6.30 -14.38
C MET A 1 17.69 -5.02 -13.90
N LEU A 2 16.59 -5.13 -13.15
CA LEU A 2 15.96 -3.96 -12.52
C LEU A 2 16.79 -3.52 -11.31
N LYS A 3 16.80 -2.22 -11.03
CA LYS A 3 17.43 -1.63 -9.85
C LYS A 3 16.48 -0.62 -9.23
N VAL A 4 16.62 -0.42 -7.92
CA VAL A 4 15.85 0.57 -7.15
C VAL A 4 16.75 1.75 -6.84
N ARG A 5 16.24 2.97 -6.96
CA ARG A 5 16.96 4.15 -6.45
C ARG A 5 17.08 4.05 -4.94
N VAL A 6 18.30 4.24 -4.42
CA VAL A 6 18.52 4.20 -2.96
C VAL A 6 17.84 5.38 -2.26
N ASN A 7 17.87 6.56 -2.91
CA ASN A 7 17.41 7.80 -2.30
C ASN A 7 16.11 8.31 -2.93
N ILE A 8 15.16 8.71 -2.07
CA ILE A 8 13.99 9.50 -2.45
C ILE A 8 14.29 11.01 -2.37
N ALA A 9 13.42 11.82 -2.99
CA ALA A 9 13.56 13.27 -2.93
C ALA A 9 13.34 13.79 -1.50
N GLU A 10 13.99 14.89 -1.13
CA GLU A 10 13.87 15.50 0.21
C GLU A 10 12.41 15.82 0.58
N LYS A 11 11.64 16.35 -0.38
CA LYS A 11 10.21 16.61 -0.22
C LYS A 11 9.41 15.33 0.06
N GLN A 12 9.77 14.22 -0.58
CA GLN A 12 9.13 12.92 -0.34
C GLN A 12 9.51 12.38 1.04
N ALA A 13 10.79 12.44 1.43
CA ALA A 13 11.24 12.02 2.76
C ALA A 13 10.53 12.79 3.87
N LYS A 14 10.42 14.12 3.74
CA LYS A 14 9.68 14.96 4.68
C LYS A 14 8.20 14.57 4.77
N LYS A 15 7.56 14.28 3.63
CA LYS A 15 6.16 13.87 3.60
C LYS A 15 5.94 12.47 4.19
N LEU A 16 6.84 11.52 3.90
CA LEU A 16 6.86 10.18 4.50
C LEU A 16 6.88 10.27 6.03
N ILE A 17 7.77 11.08 6.61
CA ILE A 17 7.84 11.26 8.08
C ILE A 17 6.50 11.75 8.63
N PHE A 18 5.87 12.75 7.99
CA PHE A 18 4.59 13.25 8.46
C PHE A 18 3.46 12.23 8.34
N ASP A 19 3.42 11.47 7.24
CA ASP A 19 2.38 10.47 7.06
C ASP A 19 2.55 9.31 8.04
N LEU A 20 3.80 8.91 8.35
CA LEU A 20 4.08 7.92 9.40
C LEU A 20 3.58 8.38 10.76
N VAL A 21 3.88 9.63 11.16
CA VAL A 21 3.46 10.18 12.45
C VAL A 21 1.93 10.27 12.60
N LYS A 22 1.22 10.51 11.49
CA LYS A 22 -0.23 10.77 11.49
C LYS A 22 -1.08 9.53 11.30
N TYR A 23 -0.58 8.57 10.54
CA TYR A 23 -1.40 7.48 10.03
C TYR A 23 -0.86 6.09 10.40
N SER A 24 0.40 5.97 10.84
CA SER A 24 0.95 4.65 11.16
C SER A 24 0.46 4.12 12.52
N ASP A 25 0.57 2.81 12.72
CA ASP A 25 0.15 2.07 13.92
C ASP A 25 1.26 2.00 15.01
N HIS A 26 1.91 3.14 15.29
CA HIS A 26 3.03 3.19 16.22
C HIS A 26 2.62 3.41 17.69
N ALA A 27 3.45 2.99 18.65
CA ALA A 27 3.14 3.09 20.08
C ALA A 27 2.94 4.53 20.61
N ASN A 28 3.48 5.54 19.91
CA ASN A 28 3.43 6.93 20.33
C ASN A 28 2.16 7.70 19.88
N ARG A 29 1.12 7.01 19.36
CA ARG A 29 -0.07 7.65 18.78
C ARG A 29 -0.77 8.62 19.73
N ALA A 30 -0.89 8.25 21.01
CA ALA A 30 -1.45 9.13 22.04
C ALA A 30 -0.72 10.48 22.19
N LEU A 31 0.55 10.57 21.75
CA LEU A 31 1.37 11.78 21.79
C LEU A 31 1.39 12.53 20.46
N THR A 32 1.05 11.89 19.35
CA THR A 32 1.22 12.44 18.00
C THR A 32 -0.09 12.66 17.25
N ASP A 33 -1.20 12.08 17.71
CA ASP A 33 -2.50 12.20 17.07
C ASP A 33 -2.97 13.66 17.00
N GLY A 34 -3.42 14.06 15.82
CA GLY A 34 -3.87 15.42 15.55
C GLY A 34 -2.77 16.49 15.48
N LEU A 35 -1.49 16.12 15.64
CA LEU A 35 -0.40 17.08 15.53
C LEU A 35 -0.31 17.68 14.12
N LYS A 36 -0.13 19.01 14.07
CA LYS A 36 0.17 19.73 12.83
C LYS A 36 1.64 19.56 12.47
N ASN A 37 1.98 19.62 11.18
CA ASN A 37 3.34 19.41 10.68
C ASN A 37 4.42 20.18 11.46
N LYS A 38 4.21 21.46 11.75
CA LYS A 38 5.17 22.28 12.52
C LYS A 38 5.42 21.72 13.94
N ILE A 39 4.39 21.17 14.57
CA ILE A 39 4.50 20.58 15.91
C ILE A 39 5.17 19.21 15.83
N ILE A 40 4.93 18.45 14.76
CA ILE A 40 5.66 17.20 14.50
C ILE A 40 7.16 17.48 14.37
N GLU A 41 7.54 18.52 13.63
CA GLU A 41 8.96 18.92 13.52
C GLU A 41 9.56 19.22 14.90
N GLN A 42 8.87 20.04 15.70
CA GLN A 42 9.30 20.39 17.06
C GLN A 42 9.38 19.17 17.99
N TRP A 43 8.44 18.24 17.88
CA TRP A 43 8.42 17.02 18.69
C TRP A 43 9.67 16.16 18.45
N PHE A 44 10.12 16.02 17.20
CA PHE A 44 11.38 15.33 16.91
C PHE A 44 12.60 16.09 17.47
N GLU A 45 12.63 17.42 17.36
CA GLU A 45 13.69 18.26 17.93
C GLU A 45 13.80 18.07 19.46
N GLU A 46 12.67 18.09 20.17
CA GLU A 46 12.59 17.90 21.62
C GLU A 46 13.07 16.51 22.04
N ASN A 47 12.81 15.49 21.21
CA ASN A 47 13.25 14.11 21.40
C ASN A 47 14.68 13.84 20.90
N LYS A 48 15.49 14.88 20.65
CA LYS A 48 16.90 14.79 20.24
C LYS A 48 17.14 14.20 18.84
N TYR A 49 16.14 14.31 17.96
CA TYR A 49 16.28 13.99 16.54
C TYR A 49 16.07 15.26 15.71
N PRO A 50 17.14 16.01 15.38
CA PRO A 50 17.03 17.23 14.60
C PRO A 50 16.32 16.97 13.27
N PHE A 51 15.21 17.68 13.01
CA PHE A 51 14.27 17.32 11.95
C PHE A 51 14.92 17.41 10.57
N LYS A 52 15.80 18.41 10.36
CA LYS A 52 16.56 18.54 9.11
C LYS A 52 17.49 17.34 8.86
N ARG A 53 18.13 16.82 9.91
CA ARG A 53 18.98 15.63 9.83
C ARG A 53 18.12 14.40 9.57
N LEU A 54 17.01 14.26 10.28
CA LEU A 54 16.05 13.17 10.10
C LEU A 54 15.57 13.08 8.65
N VAL A 55 15.14 14.21 8.06
CA VAL A 55 14.74 14.29 6.66
C VAL A 55 15.87 13.83 5.74
N SER A 56 17.11 14.25 5.98
CA SER A 56 18.26 13.85 5.16
C SER A 56 18.55 12.34 5.26
N GLU A 57 18.43 11.75 6.45
CA GLU A 57 18.65 10.32 6.66
C GLU A 57 17.53 9.48 6.05
N THR A 58 16.28 9.92 6.19
CA THR A 58 15.07 9.28 5.62
C THR A 58 15.03 9.34 4.08
N ARG A 59 15.90 10.14 3.45
CA ARG A 59 16.09 10.03 2.00
C ARG A 59 16.59 8.64 1.61
N ASN A 60 17.44 8.01 2.42
CA ASN A 60 17.79 6.61 2.22
C ASN A 60 16.57 5.76 2.54
N TRP A 61 16.07 5.05 1.53
CA TRP A 61 14.87 4.25 1.62
C TRP A 61 14.88 3.25 2.79
N ASN A 62 16.05 2.71 3.12
CA ASN A 62 16.21 1.70 4.16
C ASN A 62 16.33 2.28 5.58
N TYR A 63 16.34 3.61 5.72
CA TYR A 63 16.39 4.24 7.03
C TYR A 63 15.05 4.12 7.74
N THR A 64 15.05 3.53 8.94
CA THR A 64 13.86 3.45 9.81
C THR A 64 13.64 4.77 10.54
N VAL A 65 12.46 5.35 10.39
CA VAL A 65 12.10 6.60 11.08
C VAL A 65 11.84 6.26 12.56
N PRO A 66 12.58 6.86 13.51
CA PRO A 66 12.47 6.52 14.92
C PRO A 66 11.09 6.86 15.47
N PHE A 67 10.63 6.09 16.46
CA PHE A 67 9.39 6.27 17.22
C PHE A 67 8.07 6.05 16.47
N VAL A 68 8.07 6.14 15.14
CA VAL A 68 6.86 6.20 14.32
C VAL A 68 6.73 5.07 13.31
N GLU A 69 7.64 4.10 13.38
CA GLU A 69 7.59 2.89 12.57
C GLU A 69 7.51 1.66 13.45
N ASN A 70 6.38 0.97 13.36
CA ASN A 70 6.26 -0.40 13.82
C ASN A 70 6.63 -1.31 12.65
N THR A 71 7.81 -1.92 12.72
CA THR A 71 8.34 -2.82 11.67
C THR A 71 8.08 -4.29 11.96
N MET A 72 7.30 -4.63 13.00
CA MET A 72 6.85 -6.01 13.15
C MET A 72 6.02 -6.38 11.92
N ASP A 73 6.34 -7.53 11.31
CA ASP A 73 5.57 -8.02 10.18
C ASP A 73 4.17 -8.43 10.65
N SER A 74 3.19 -8.43 9.75
CA SER A 74 1.82 -8.85 10.09
C SER A 74 1.74 -10.38 10.29
N LYS A 75 2.87 -11.07 10.36
CA LYS A 75 2.94 -12.53 10.47
C LYS A 75 2.72 -12.93 11.92
N VAL A 76 1.72 -13.76 12.12
CA VAL A 76 1.46 -14.38 13.41
C VAL A 76 2.46 -15.53 13.59
N TYR A 77 3.39 -15.38 14.55
CA TYR A 77 4.22 -16.47 15.02
C TYR A 77 3.47 -17.23 16.10
N ILE A 78 2.96 -18.43 15.79
CA ILE A 78 2.31 -19.28 16.81
C ILE A 78 3.31 -20.29 17.36
N SER A 79 3.43 -20.32 18.68
CA SER A 79 3.92 -21.47 19.42
C SER A 79 2.73 -22.14 20.15
N GLY A 80 2.15 -23.21 19.59
CA GLY A 80 1.05 -23.98 20.20
C GLY A 80 -0.17 -24.21 19.30
N GLU A 81 -1.17 -24.93 19.81
CA GLU A 81 -2.48 -25.11 19.15
C GLU A 81 -3.39 -23.91 19.45
N GLY A 82 -3.81 -23.18 18.42
CA GLY A 82 -4.70 -22.03 18.53
C GLY A 82 -5.35 -21.66 17.19
N ILE A 83 -6.54 -21.07 17.22
CA ILE A 83 -7.24 -20.58 16.03
C ILE A 83 -6.61 -19.25 15.60
N LEU A 84 -6.10 -19.21 14.38
CA LEU A 84 -5.59 -18.00 13.73
C LEU A 84 -6.75 -17.10 13.29
N ASN A 85 -6.81 -15.89 13.81
CA ASN A 85 -7.51 -14.79 13.15
C ASN A 85 -6.44 -13.84 12.60
N VAL A 86 -5.98 -14.11 11.38
CA VAL A 86 -5.13 -13.17 10.65
C VAL A 86 -6.07 -12.14 10.04
N ASN A 87 -5.82 -10.85 10.23
CA ASN A 87 -6.48 -9.84 9.41
C ASN A 87 -6.01 -10.07 7.96
N ASP A 88 -6.75 -10.89 7.20
CA ASP A 88 -6.33 -11.48 5.92
C ASP A 88 -5.77 -10.44 4.96
N TYR A 89 -6.35 -9.24 4.93
CA TYR A 89 -5.89 -8.18 4.05
C TYR A 89 -4.46 -7.70 4.32
N GLN A 90 -3.99 -7.66 5.57
CA GLN A 90 -2.62 -7.21 5.88
C GLN A 90 -1.59 -8.24 5.44
N GLY A 91 -1.88 -9.52 5.69
CA GLY A 91 -1.03 -10.63 5.22
C GLY A 91 -0.93 -10.68 3.69
N GLU A 92 -2.03 -10.45 2.99
CA GLU A 92 -2.05 -10.34 1.52
C GLU A 92 -1.23 -9.15 1.02
N PHE A 93 -1.26 -8.02 1.73
CA PHE A 93 -0.42 -6.85 1.39
C PHE A 93 1.07 -7.13 1.58
N ASP A 94 1.47 -7.69 2.71
CA ASP A 94 2.87 -8.04 2.98
C ASP A 94 3.40 -9.08 1.97
N SER A 95 2.56 -10.06 1.62
CA SER A 95 2.85 -11.04 0.56
C SER A 95 3.04 -10.36 -0.80
N ALA A 96 2.21 -9.37 -1.13
CA ALA A 96 2.37 -8.59 -2.35
C ALA A 96 3.71 -7.85 -2.40
N LEU A 97 4.15 -7.26 -1.29
CA LEU A 97 5.45 -6.58 -1.23
C LEU A 97 6.62 -7.54 -1.45
N ALA A 98 6.55 -8.75 -0.90
CA ALA A 98 7.54 -9.79 -1.17
C ALA A 98 7.60 -10.15 -2.66
N HIS A 99 6.45 -10.26 -3.33
CA HIS A 99 6.40 -10.50 -4.77
C HIS A 99 6.94 -9.32 -5.60
N ARG A 100 6.70 -8.07 -5.19
CA ARG A 100 7.33 -6.89 -5.80
C ARG A 100 8.85 -7.00 -5.73
N ASP A 101 9.37 -7.37 -4.58
CA ASP A 101 10.82 -7.48 -4.37
C ASP A 101 11.40 -8.64 -5.20
N VAL A 102 10.68 -9.75 -5.36
CA VAL A 102 11.06 -10.83 -6.30
C VAL A 102 11.08 -10.31 -7.74
N THR A 103 10.08 -9.54 -8.19
CA THR A 103 10.07 -8.93 -9.53
C THR A 103 11.32 -8.11 -9.80
N ILE A 104 11.71 -7.28 -8.83
CA ILE A 104 12.86 -6.37 -8.95
C ILE A 104 14.17 -7.16 -9.01
N ASN A 105 14.30 -8.19 -8.17
CA ASN A 105 15.55 -8.94 -8.02
C ASN A 105 15.71 -10.07 -9.05
N ASN A 106 14.68 -10.38 -9.84
CA ASN A 106 14.76 -11.45 -10.84
C ASN A 106 15.59 -11.02 -12.07
N ALA A 107 16.52 -11.89 -12.48
CA ALA A 107 17.29 -11.68 -13.71
C ALA A 107 16.50 -12.09 -14.96
N ASP A 108 15.60 -13.07 -14.84
CA ASP A 108 14.70 -13.50 -15.89
C ASP A 108 13.45 -12.61 -15.92
N ILE A 109 13.20 -11.96 -17.06
CA ILE A 109 12.07 -11.06 -17.26
C ILE A 109 10.73 -11.80 -17.22
N ALA A 110 10.67 -13.04 -17.73
CA ALA A 110 9.43 -13.81 -17.70
C ALA A 110 9.06 -14.18 -16.25
N ALA A 111 10.03 -14.67 -15.49
CA ALA A 111 9.83 -14.96 -14.06
C ALA A 111 9.57 -13.68 -13.24
N GLY A 112 10.24 -12.56 -13.57
CA GLY A 112 9.99 -11.26 -12.95
C GLY A 112 8.57 -10.75 -13.21
N TYR A 113 8.05 -10.93 -14.42
CA TYR A 113 6.67 -10.58 -14.75
C TYR A 113 5.65 -11.48 -14.05
N ALA A 114 5.89 -12.79 -13.97
CA ALA A 114 5.04 -13.69 -13.19
C ALA A 114 4.97 -13.27 -11.71
N ALA A 115 6.10 -12.85 -11.12
CA ALA A 115 6.14 -12.28 -9.78
C ALA A 115 5.38 -10.93 -9.68
N TYR A 116 5.44 -10.08 -10.71
CA TYR A 116 4.70 -8.82 -10.74
C TYR A 116 3.19 -9.09 -10.75
N TYR A 117 2.79 -10.09 -11.53
CA TYR A 117 1.40 -10.51 -11.58
C TYR A 117 0.92 -11.05 -10.21
N ALA A 118 1.71 -11.89 -9.56
CA ALA A 118 1.42 -12.32 -8.19
C ALA A 118 1.31 -11.12 -7.23
N CYS A 119 2.18 -10.13 -7.35
CA CYS A 119 2.12 -8.89 -6.56
C CYS A 119 0.79 -8.16 -6.76
N ILE A 120 0.41 -7.85 -8.00
CA ILE A 120 -0.80 -7.06 -8.27
C ILE A 120 -2.07 -7.81 -7.85
N THR A 121 -2.14 -9.12 -8.07
CA THR A 121 -3.27 -9.96 -7.63
C THR A 121 -3.40 -9.94 -6.11
N LYS A 122 -2.29 -10.04 -5.38
CA LYS A 122 -2.27 -9.95 -3.91
C LYS A 122 -2.66 -8.57 -3.38
N LEU A 123 -2.28 -7.49 -4.06
CA LEU A 123 -2.76 -6.14 -3.70
C LEU A 123 -4.28 -6.00 -3.87
N PHE A 124 -4.85 -6.51 -4.97
CA PHE A 124 -6.29 -6.49 -5.19
C PHE A 124 -7.06 -7.38 -4.22
N ALA A 125 -6.52 -8.56 -3.88
CA ALA A 125 -7.08 -9.43 -2.85
C ALA A 125 -7.08 -8.74 -1.47
N SER A 126 -5.96 -8.09 -1.11
CA SER A 126 -5.85 -7.29 0.10
C SER A 126 -6.90 -6.18 0.16
N LEU A 127 -7.01 -5.34 -0.87
CA LEU A 127 -8.00 -4.26 -0.90
C LEU A 127 -9.45 -4.80 -0.83
N THR A 128 -9.74 -5.89 -1.52
CA THR A 128 -11.07 -6.51 -1.50
C THR A 128 -11.41 -7.02 -0.09
N SER A 129 -10.47 -7.72 0.55
CA SER A 129 -10.63 -8.22 1.91
C SER A 129 -10.81 -7.07 2.92
N TYR A 130 -10.03 -5.99 2.79
CA TYR A 130 -10.17 -4.80 3.63
C TYR A 130 -11.59 -4.21 3.55
N LEU A 131 -12.13 -4.02 2.34
CA LEU A 131 -13.49 -3.50 2.16
C LEU A 131 -14.56 -4.45 2.71
N SER A 132 -14.37 -5.77 2.58
CA SER A 132 -15.27 -6.77 3.17
C SER A 132 -15.26 -6.71 4.70
N VAL A 133 -14.10 -6.59 5.36
CA VAL A 133 -14.02 -6.40 6.82
C VAL A 133 -14.77 -5.13 7.26
N LYS A 134 -14.70 -4.06 6.47
CA LYS A 134 -15.46 -2.82 6.74
C LYS A 134 -16.95 -2.99 6.55
N ALA A 135 -17.36 -3.71 5.51
CA ALA A 135 -18.76 -4.03 5.30
C ALA A 135 -19.33 -4.89 6.43
N GLU A 136 -18.59 -5.93 6.86
CA GLU A 136 -18.96 -6.76 8.00
C GLU A 136 -19.10 -5.95 9.28
N SER A 137 -18.12 -5.09 9.58
CA SER A 137 -18.16 -4.20 10.75
C SER A 137 -19.39 -3.28 10.71
N TYR A 138 -19.69 -2.70 9.55
CA TYR A 138 -20.88 -1.88 9.36
C TYR A 138 -22.17 -2.69 9.56
N ASN A 139 -22.26 -3.90 8.99
CA ASN A 139 -23.46 -4.74 9.05
C ASN A 139 -23.76 -5.27 10.47
N ILE A 140 -22.75 -5.38 11.35
CA ILE A 140 -22.96 -5.75 12.76
C ILE A 140 -23.83 -4.68 13.45
N ASP A 141 -23.59 -3.41 13.15
CA ASP A 141 -24.22 -2.28 13.84
C ASP A 141 -25.46 -1.74 13.09
N ASN A 142 -25.75 -2.23 11.89
CA ASN A 142 -26.80 -1.69 11.01
C ASN A 142 -27.69 -2.79 10.42
N ALA A 143 -29.01 -2.58 10.47
CA ALA A 143 -29.99 -3.50 9.90
C ALA A 143 -29.94 -3.55 8.35
N ASP A 144 -29.45 -2.48 7.73
CA ASP A 144 -29.32 -2.35 6.27
C ASP A 144 -28.00 -2.96 5.80
N VAL A 145 -28.01 -4.27 5.54
CA VAL A 145 -26.83 -5.03 5.10
C VAL A 145 -26.38 -4.56 3.70
N ILE A 146 -25.15 -4.03 3.61
CA ILE A 146 -24.58 -3.51 2.36
C ILE A 146 -23.87 -4.60 1.53
N ASP A 147 -23.45 -5.69 2.19
CA ASP A 147 -22.84 -6.87 1.56
C ASP A 147 -23.83 -8.03 1.60
N ASN A 148 -24.78 -8.00 0.66
CA ASN A 148 -25.75 -9.08 0.51
C ASN A 148 -25.16 -10.14 -0.43
N ALA A 149 -25.03 -11.37 0.06
CA ALA A 149 -24.47 -12.52 -0.68
C ALA A 149 -25.10 -12.80 -2.06
N ASN A 150 -26.28 -12.22 -2.32
CA ASN A 150 -27.01 -12.38 -3.58
C ASN A 150 -26.59 -11.41 -4.70
N LYS A 151 -25.67 -10.47 -4.46
CA LYS A 151 -25.21 -9.52 -5.49
C LYS A 151 -23.70 -9.42 -5.52
N SER A 152 -23.08 -10.14 -6.47
CA SER A 152 -21.68 -9.91 -6.82
C SER A 152 -21.56 -8.52 -7.43
N ILE A 153 -20.87 -7.61 -6.73
CA ILE A 153 -20.56 -6.28 -7.22
C ILE A 153 -19.06 -6.16 -7.47
N SER A 154 -18.68 -5.37 -8.48
CA SER A 154 -17.28 -5.15 -8.84
C SER A 154 -16.51 -4.44 -7.72
N LEU A 155 -15.18 -4.53 -7.72
CA LEU A 155 -14.37 -3.80 -6.75
C LEU A 155 -14.52 -2.28 -6.86
N GLU A 156 -14.70 -1.77 -8.09
CA GLU A 156 -14.97 -0.36 -8.34
C GLU A 156 -16.31 0.06 -7.72
N ASP A 157 -17.35 -0.77 -7.88
CA ASP A 157 -18.66 -0.56 -7.27
C ASP A 157 -18.59 -0.63 -5.74
N LYS A 158 -17.82 -1.57 -5.17
CA LYS A 158 -17.57 -1.63 -3.72
C LYS A 158 -17.00 -0.29 -3.24
N ILE A 159 -16.00 0.25 -3.94
CA ILE A 159 -15.41 1.54 -3.56
C ILE A 159 -16.42 2.68 -3.70
N SER A 160 -17.11 2.80 -4.84
CA SER A 160 -18.00 3.94 -5.09
C SER A 160 -19.28 3.89 -4.26
N GLN A 161 -19.78 2.71 -3.93
CA GLN A 161 -21.05 2.53 -3.21
C GLN A 161 -20.85 2.39 -1.70
N TRP A 162 -19.85 1.61 -1.24
CA TRP A 162 -19.69 1.33 0.18
C TRP A 162 -18.93 2.43 0.93
N VAL A 163 -17.90 3.04 0.32
CA VAL A 163 -17.07 4.04 1.01
C VAL A 163 -17.88 5.27 1.46
N PRO A 164 -18.82 5.81 0.65
CA PRO A 164 -19.69 6.88 1.12
C PRO A 164 -20.59 6.47 2.29
N ILE A 165 -21.00 5.20 2.37
CA ILE A 165 -21.79 4.68 3.48
C ILE A 165 -20.95 4.66 4.76
N PHE A 166 -19.72 4.11 4.68
CA PHE A 166 -18.80 4.03 5.83
C PHE A 166 -18.40 5.38 6.41
N THR A 167 -18.43 6.45 5.60
CA THR A 167 -17.85 7.76 5.95
C THR A 167 -18.91 8.85 6.13
N ALA A 168 -20.20 8.48 6.21
CA ALA A 168 -21.32 9.41 6.27
C ALA A 168 -21.33 10.43 5.12
N GLY A 169 -21.04 9.98 3.90
CA GLY A 169 -21.19 10.72 2.65
C GLY A 169 -19.90 11.25 2.02
N LYS A 170 -18.73 10.97 2.59
CA LYS A 170 -17.45 11.32 1.92
C LYS A 170 -17.10 10.27 0.87
N ALA A 171 -16.65 10.71 -0.30
CA ALA A 171 -16.27 9.81 -1.38
C ALA A 171 -14.78 9.90 -1.66
N LEU A 172 -14.22 8.78 -2.15
CA LEU A 172 -12.91 8.79 -2.78
C LEU A 172 -13.00 9.59 -4.09
N ASP A 173 -11.99 10.43 -4.37
CA ASP A 173 -11.90 11.09 -5.67
C ASP A 173 -11.50 10.08 -6.76
N MET A 174 -12.46 9.75 -7.61
CA MET A 174 -12.29 8.81 -8.73
C MET A 174 -11.90 9.51 -10.05
N ASN A 175 -11.68 10.83 -10.03
CA ASN A 175 -11.34 11.61 -11.23
C ASN A 175 -9.86 12.03 -11.29
N ASN A 176 -9.00 11.30 -10.58
CA ASN A 176 -7.57 11.59 -10.55
C ASN A 176 -6.72 10.52 -11.24
N LYS A 177 -5.43 10.84 -11.39
CA LYS A 177 -4.43 9.95 -12.00
C LYS A 177 -4.33 8.61 -11.28
N SER A 178 -4.49 8.58 -9.96
CA SER A 178 -4.37 7.36 -9.18
C SER A 178 -5.51 6.39 -9.48
N TRP A 179 -6.73 6.91 -9.62
CA TRP A 179 -7.87 6.11 -10.04
C TRP A 179 -7.68 5.54 -11.45
N ALA A 180 -7.22 6.33 -12.41
CA ALA A 180 -6.95 5.85 -13.77
C ALA A 180 -5.88 4.75 -13.82
N LEU A 181 -4.82 4.85 -13.00
CA LEU A 181 -3.82 3.78 -12.88
C LEU A 181 -4.40 2.53 -12.22
N PHE A 182 -5.20 2.71 -11.17
CA PHE A 182 -5.87 1.62 -10.47
C PHE A 182 -6.80 0.82 -11.39
N THR A 183 -7.64 1.49 -12.19
CA THR A 183 -8.55 0.80 -13.11
C THR A 183 -7.80 0.06 -14.23
N ALA A 184 -6.72 0.65 -14.76
CA ALA A 184 -5.85 -0.02 -15.72
C ALA A 184 -5.18 -1.29 -15.13
N GLN A 185 -4.72 -1.19 -13.88
CA GLN A 185 -4.15 -2.33 -13.13
C GLN A 185 -5.20 -3.42 -12.87
N LEU A 186 -6.43 -3.04 -12.54
CA LEU A 186 -7.52 -3.99 -12.32
C LEU A 186 -7.89 -4.72 -13.61
N ALA A 187 -7.97 -3.99 -14.73
CA ALA A 187 -8.20 -4.57 -16.05
C ALA A 187 -7.09 -5.56 -16.45
N GLU A 188 -5.81 -5.23 -16.18
CA GLU A 188 -4.69 -6.16 -16.39
C GLU A 188 -4.85 -7.44 -15.55
N CYS A 189 -5.22 -7.31 -14.27
CA CYS A 189 -5.45 -8.45 -13.39
C CYS A 189 -6.60 -9.36 -13.88
N ASN A 190 -7.71 -8.77 -14.30
CA ASN A 190 -8.86 -9.52 -14.80
C ASN A 190 -8.58 -10.23 -16.14
N ALA A 191 -7.85 -9.56 -17.04
CA ALA A 191 -7.49 -10.11 -18.34
C ALA A 191 -6.56 -11.33 -18.22
N HIS A 192 -5.55 -11.25 -17.36
CA HIS A 192 -4.61 -12.35 -17.16
C HIS A 192 -5.24 -13.56 -16.45
N THR A 193 -6.20 -13.33 -15.56
CA THR A 193 -7.01 -14.41 -14.95
C THR A 193 -7.82 -15.17 -16.01
N SER A 194 -8.22 -14.47 -17.08
CA SER A 194 -9.02 -15.04 -18.17
C SER A 194 -8.17 -15.72 -19.25
N ASN A 195 -6.93 -15.26 -19.50
CA ASN A 195 -5.99 -15.80 -20.49
C ASN A 195 -4.51 -15.61 -20.06
N SER A 196 -3.94 -16.60 -19.37
CA SER A 196 -2.58 -16.53 -18.82
C SER A 196 -1.45 -16.58 -19.85
N THR A 197 -1.70 -17.15 -21.05
CA THR A 197 -0.70 -17.37 -22.11
C THR A 197 -0.28 -16.13 -22.89
N VAL A 198 -1.04 -15.02 -22.82
CA VAL A 198 -0.82 -13.82 -23.64
C VAL A 198 0.20 -12.85 -23.02
N ALA A 199 0.55 -13.03 -21.74
CA ALA A 199 1.01 -11.91 -20.93
C ALA A 199 2.53 -11.64 -20.92
N THR A 200 3.36 -12.54 -21.46
CA THR A 200 4.83 -12.37 -21.48
C THR A 200 5.41 -12.04 -22.86
N GLU A 201 4.64 -12.19 -23.95
CA GLU A 201 5.15 -11.91 -25.29
C GLU A 201 5.42 -10.41 -25.46
N GLY A 202 6.70 -10.04 -25.56
CA GLY A 202 7.15 -8.69 -25.89
C GLY A 202 7.32 -7.72 -24.72
N LEU A 203 7.21 -8.16 -23.46
CA LEU A 203 7.46 -7.29 -22.31
C LEU A 203 8.97 -7.05 -22.10
N SER A 204 9.41 -5.81 -22.31
CA SER A 204 10.77 -5.38 -22.02
C SER A 204 10.98 -5.10 -20.52
N ALA A 205 12.24 -5.17 -20.07
CA ALA A 205 12.62 -4.76 -18.71
C ALA A 205 12.19 -3.32 -18.37
N LYS A 206 12.19 -2.41 -19.36
CA LYS A 206 11.75 -1.02 -19.17
C LYS A 206 10.24 -0.95 -18.90
N GLN A 207 9.44 -1.74 -19.60
CA GLN A 207 8.00 -1.83 -19.35
C GLN A 207 7.71 -2.47 -17.98
N LEU A 208 8.47 -3.51 -17.58
CA LEU A 208 8.32 -4.10 -16.25
C LEU A 208 8.68 -3.09 -15.13
N ALA A 209 9.76 -2.31 -15.29
CA ALA A 209 10.10 -1.25 -14.34
C ALA A 209 9.00 -0.20 -14.22
N ALA A 210 8.42 0.23 -15.35
CA ALA A 210 7.30 1.17 -15.37
C ALA A 210 6.08 0.60 -14.62
N LYS A 211 5.70 -0.65 -14.89
CA LYS A 211 4.61 -1.34 -14.19
C LYS A 211 4.82 -1.40 -12.67
N VAL A 212 6.03 -1.73 -12.21
CA VAL A 212 6.35 -1.72 -10.77
C VAL A 212 6.24 -0.31 -10.17
N ASN A 213 6.69 0.72 -10.88
CA ASN A 213 6.54 2.11 -10.43
C ASN A 213 5.08 2.57 -10.38
N ASP A 214 4.25 2.08 -11.29
CA ASP A 214 2.83 2.42 -11.34
C ASP A 214 2.05 1.84 -10.16
N LEU A 215 2.54 0.79 -9.50
CA LEU A 215 1.91 0.24 -8.28
C LEU A 215 1.72 1.33 -7.21
N ARG A 216 2.75 2.16 -6.96
CA ARG A 216 2.68 3.22 -5.95
C ARG A 216 1.62 4.26 -6.32
N GLY A 217 1.48 4.55 -7.62
CA GLY A 217 0.60 5.60 -8.13
C GLY A 217 -0.84 5.14 -8.32
N GLY A 218 -1.07 3.85 -8.53
CA GLY A 218 -2.37 3.21 -8.67
C GLY A 218 -2.86 2.60 -7.36
N ILE A 219 -2.96 1.28 -7.31
CA ILE A 219 -3.59 0.54 -6.21
C ILE A 219 -3.07 0.90 -4.82
N ILE A 220 -1.76 1.10 -4.63
CA ILE A 220 -1.20 1.43 -3.31
C ILE A 220 -1.65 2.83 -2.86
N SER A 221 -1.72 3.80 -3.78
CA SER A 221 -2.26 5.13 -3.49
C SER A 221 -3.76 5.08 -3.18
N ILE A 222 -4.53 4.21 -3.86
CA ILE A 222 -5.96 4.01 -3.57
C ILE A 222 -6.13 3.40 -2.16
N MET A 223 -5.39 2.34 -1.83
CA MET A 223 -5.41 1.75 -0.49
C MET A 223 -5.06 2.77 0.58
N TYR A 224 -4.02 3.59 0.35
CA TYR A 224 -3.63 4.66 1.26
C TYR A 224 -4.76 5.69 1.45
N ALA A 225 -5.34 6.19 0.34
CA ALA A 225 -6.39 7.19 0.38
C ALA A 225 -7.65 6.68 1.09
N LEU A 226 -7.99 5.40 0.92
CA LEU A 226 -9.11 4.77 1.61
C LEU A 226 -8.90 4.71 3.12
N HIS A 227 -7.72 4.30 3.59
CA HIS A 227 -7.44 4.28 5.03
C HIS A 227 -7.49 5.69 5.63
N VAL A 228 -6.91 6.69 4.95
CA VAL A 228 -6.98 8.09 5.39
C VAL A 228 -8.44 8.58 5.44
N LEU A 229 -9.23 8.25 4.42
CA LEU A 229 -10.63 8.68 4.33
C LEU A 229 -11.50 8.03 5.42
N LEU A 230 -11.25 6.75 5.71
CA LEU A 230 -11.94 5.97 6.75
C LEU A 230 -11.38 6.24 8.16
N SER A 231 -10.33 7.06 8.28
CA SER A 231 -9.64 7.36 9.54
C SER A 231 -9.13 6.10 10.26
N ASP A 232 -8.69 5.11 9.48
CA ASP A 232 -8.13 3.88 9.99
C ASP A 232 -6.63 3.98 10.24
N GLU A 233 -6.17 3.20 11.21
CA GLU A 233 -4.74 2.98 11.42
C GLU A 233 -4.14 2.19 10.26
N MET A 234 -2.93 2.56 9.88
CA MET A 234 -2.23 1.95 8.76
C MET A 234 -0.93 1.32 9.22
N LYS A 235 -0.60 0.16 8.67
CA LYS A 235 0.74 -0.40 8.83
C LYS A 235 1.77 0.50 8.15
N SER A 236 2.93 0.68 8.78
CA SER A 236 4.02 1.51 8.24
C SER A 236 4.44 1.09 6.83
N GLN A 237 4.32 -0.19 6.50
CA GLN A 237 4.58 -0.81 5.20
C GLN A 237 3.72 -0.22 4.08
N LEU A 238 2.43 0.06 4.33
CA LEU A 238 1.53 0.67 3.34
C LEU A 238 1.94 2.12 3.07
N ILE A 239 2.21 2.89 4.13
CA ILE A 239 2.68 4.28 4.02
C ILE A 239 3.98 4.32 3.24
N ARG A 240 4.96 3.47 3.61
CA ARG A 240 6.21 3.32 2.88
C ARG A 240 5.97 3.02 1.41
N SER A 241 5.09 2.10 1.08
CA SER A 241 4.87 1.70 -0.31
C SER A 241 4.40 2.84 -1.22
N VAL A 242 3.74 3.88 -0.69
CA VAL A 242 3.41 5.11 -1.44
C VAL A 242 4.65 5.91 -1.84
N TYR A 243 5.69 5.85 -1.01
CA TYR A 243 6.97 6.55 -1.19
C TYR A 243 8.07 5.67 -1.77
N PHE A 244 7.74 4.47 -2.23
CA PHE A 244 8.73 3.53 -2.75
C PHE A 244 9.57 4.18 -3.88
N PRO A 245 10.91 4.03 -3.87
CA PRO A 245 11.77 4.70 -4.83
C PRO A 245 11.55 4.17 -6.26
N ASP A 246 11.98 4.96 -7.25
CA ASP A 246 11.85 4.55 -8.64
C ASP A 246 12.68 3.30 -8.94
N VAL A 247 12.03 2.34 -9.60
CA VAL A 247 12.65 1.20 -10.26
C VAL A 247 13.07 1.60 -11.66
N TYR A 248 14.28 1.24 -12.05
CA TYR A 248 14.86 1.52 -13.37
C TYR A 248 15.64 0.33 -13.91
N VAL A 249 15.87 0.33 -15.22
CA VAL A 249 16.79 -0.64 -15.85
C VAL A 249 18.19 -0.04 -15.79
N SER A 250 19.15 -0.73 -15.17
CA SER A 250 20.53 -0.29 -15.27
C SER A 250 21.02 -0.48 -16.70
N GLU A 251 21.55 0.59 -17.29
CA GLU A 251 22.38 0.45 -18.49
C GLU A 251 23.55 -0.48 -18.14
N ALA A 252 23.84 -1.45 -19.01
CA ALA A 252 25.01 -2.28 -18.83
C ALA A 252 26.25 -1.36 -18.82
N PRO A 253 27.25 -1.61 -17.95
CA PRO A 253 28.54 -0.95 -18.07
C PRO A 253 29.20 -1.23 -19.42
#